data_AF-A0A3D1A8X6-F1
#
_entry.id   AF-A0A3D1A8X6-F1
#
_cell.length_a   1.000
_cell.length_b   1.000
_cell.length_c   1.000
_cell.angle_alpha   90.00
_cell.angle_beta   90.00
_cell.angle_gamma   90.00
#
_symmetry.space_group_name_H-M   'P 1'
#
loop_
_entity.id
_entity.type
_entity.pdbx_description
1 polymer ?
#
loop_
_entity_poly.entity_id
_entity_poly.type
_entity_poly.pdbx_seq_one_letter_code
_entity_poly.pdbx_strand_id
1 'polypeptide(L)'
;MSYIIFYTFNNHSALYFIIRIAMLRKVLLSALTLLLLPLCAFAGEFKDKGETIAVDFPAGWAAGKSDDPTVTLKLEKGKASFEFSKQDSELGDYYLKARVKEQVDSLRSKGTTLGGDVRSVSLHGVSTAYYTSYESMGAESYIAFFTYNSASYAISARGLSDGEFRGVMASVRKPGEKIEVPKPKKIKVLRKKKEPEEDYTTQIFKDGDGDAVSTAAVAGSTDSILNAFSASTETAIGAVSTQTVAGAAGEAAQNFLTELSRKKEGDSGLPPYIPRQPLSALLWGGLIALWVGGSFVARGIAATYQNPKLPPPPADVPPDFFFPFVISKASSFRDVTYQIITRQKQRLMAEYVSEHDVYLAGSIYGCALFHAAWSLLALTGNGEAVTNILLRVPLLGRALASLPEIFFIVPFAAGLFMYFTKKRELQLFDAQNTLVLEAKPEIVYGLIKDGAGKEVARLVKKGTFLYRYWEFVDTDNLVVFSIRDDFPKGYLLRKLFGSLGGALRSRYGIFAQDRRAGFVFLDPSSADRFQIHMDFAFARLGHPAHILAAVLYVISKEKDPVYPSPF
;
A
#
# COMPACT_ATOMS: atom_id res chain seq x y z
N MET A 1 71.50 -18.77 27.18
CA MET A 1 70.29 -18.23 27.86
C MET A 1 69.41 -17.63 26.78
N SER A 2 68.50 -18.39 26.18
CA SER A 2 67.15 -18.74 26.66
C SER A 2 66.10 -17.75 26.11
N TYR A 3 65.44 -18.15 25.02
CA TYR A 3 63.98 -18.33 24.88
C TYR A 3 63.54 -18.10 23.42
N ILE A 4 63.59 -19.18 22.64
CA ILE A 4 62.79 -19.37 21.43
C ILE A 4 61.52 -20.08 21.91
N ILE A 5 60.39 -19.36 21.95
CA ILE A 5 59.08 -19.96 22.22
C ILE A 5 58.39 -20.19 20.87
N PHE A 6 58.27 -21.47 20.52
CA PHE A 6 57.44 -22.00 19.46
C PHE A 6 55.98 -21.58 19.67
N TYR A 7 55.41 -20.85 18.71
CA TYR A 7 53.96 -20.71 18.54
C TYR A 7 53.52 -21.49 17.30
N THR A 8 53.38 -22.81 17.45
CA THR A 8 52.58 -23.64 16.54
C THR A 8 51.11 -23.40 16.83
N PHE A 9 50.54 -22.33 16.27
CA PHE A 9 49.10 -22.09 16.28
C PHE A 9 48.42 -23.00 15.24
N ASN A 10 47.96 -24.13 15.76
CA ASN A 10 46.93 -25.05 15.29
C ASN A 10 46.22 -24.69 13.95
N ASN A 11 46.70 -25.26 12.83
CA ASN A 11 46.05 -25.21 11.52
C ASN A 11 44.60 -25.76 11.52
N HIS A 12 44.21 -26.54 12.53
CA HIS A 12 42.85 -27.06 12.66
C HIS A 12 41.80 -25.98 13.01
N SER A 13 42.17 -24.92 13.75
CA SER A 13 41.21 -23.89 14.17
C SER A 13 40.83 -22.94 13.04
N ALA A 14 41.78 -22.61 12.15
CA ALA A 14 41.52 -21.80 10.95
C ALA A 14 40.63 -22.55 9.94
N LEU A 15 40.88 -23.85 9.75
CA LEU A 15 40.06 -24.69 8.87
C LEU A 15 38.61 -24.82 9.39
N TYR A 16 38.43 -25.00 10.71
CA TYR A 16 37.10 -25.03 11.33
C TYR A 16 36.35 -23.69 11.21
N PHE A 17 37.05 -22.57 11.30
CA PHE A 17 36.46 -21.23 11.15
C PHE A 17 36.03 -20.96 9.70
N ILE A 18 36.85 -21.36 8.72
CA ILE A 18 36.52 -21.26 7.29
C ILE A 18 35.33 -22.18 6.92
N ILE A 19 35.29 -23.41 7.46
CA ILE A 19 34.17 -24.34 7.26
C ILE A 19 32.89 -23.79 7.89
N ARG A 20 32.96 -23.19 9.09
CA ARG A 20 31.80 -22.55 9.73
C ARG A 20 31.30 -21.34 8.95
N ILE A 21 32.17 -20.49 8.40
CA ILE A 21 31.77 -19.36 7.56
C ILE A 21 31.15 -19.85 6.24
N ALA A 22 31.69 -20.92 5.65
CA ALA A 22 31.13 -21.53 4.45
C ALA A 22 29.76 -22.17 4.70
N MET A 23 29.55 -22.86 5.82
CA MET A 23 28.25 -23.39 6.22
C MET A 23 27.26 -22.28 6.57
N LEU A 24 27.68 -21.26 7.33
CA LEU A 24 26.83 -20.13 7.70
C LEU A 24 26.41 -19.34 6.44
N ARG A 25 27.32 -19.15 5.47
CA ARG A 25 27.00 -18.57 4.17
C ARG A 25 25.97 -19.41 3.42
N LYS A 26 26.15 -20.74 3.34
CA LYS A 26 25.21 -21.62 2.63
C LYS A 26 23.82 -21.61 3.26
N VAL A 27 23.73 -21.71 4.59
CA VAL A 27 22.46 -21.70 5.31
C VAL A 27 21.75 -20.35 5.19
N LEU A 28 22.49 -19.24 5.32
CA LEU A 28 21.94 -17.90 5.21
C LEU A 28 21.51 -17.58 3.78
N LEU A 29 22.28 -18.00 2.76
CA LEU A 29 21.89 -17.84 1.36
C LEU A 29 20.65 -18.67 1.01
N SER A 30 20.58 -19.92 1.49
CA SER A 30 19.44 -20.83 1.29
C SER A 30 18.16 -20.26 1.92
N ALA A 31 18.28 -19.70 3.12
CA ALA A 31 17.19 -19.00 3.78
C ALA A 31 16.76 -17.75 2.98
N LEU A 32 17.70 -17.01 2.39
CA LEU A 32 17.41 -15.83 1.57
C LEU A 32 16.74 -16.19 0.24
N THR A 33 17.15 -17.28 -0.43
CA THR A 33 16.49 -17.78 -1.65
C THR A 33 15.11 -18.38 -1.36
N LEU A 34 14.90 -19.02 -0.21
CA LEU A 34 13.57 -19.44 0.26
C LEU A 34 12.65 -18.25 0.59
N LEU A 35 13.21 -17.13 1.03
CA LEU A 35 12.49 -15.86 1.26
C LEU A 35 12.14 -15.13 -0.05
N LEU A 36 12.91 -15.33 -1.11
CA LEU A 36 12.73 -14.69 -2.43
C LEU A 36 11.85 -15.49 -3.39
N LEU A 37 11.61 -16.79 -3.12
CA LEU A 37 10.55 -17.52 -3.78
C LEU A 37 9.23 -16.96 -3.24
N PRO A 38 8.33 -16.41 -4.08
CA PRO A 38 6.96 -16.22 -3.64
C PRO A 38 6.45 -17.62 -3.34
N LEU A 39 6.43 -17.99 -2.07
CA LEU A 39 5.52 -19.02 -1.61
C LEU A 39 4.17 -18.48 -2.03
N CYS A 40 3.68 -18.94 -3.19
CA CYS A 40 2.26 -18.95 -3.51
C CYS A 40 1.63 -19.81 -2.42
N ALA A 41 1.47 -19.20 -1.26
CA ALA A 41 0.80 -19.70 -0.11
C ALA A 41 -0.63 -19.92 -0.58
N PHE A 42 -0.92 -21.15 -0.98
CA PHE A 42 -2.27 -21.56 -1.34
C PHE A 42 -3.19 -21.14 -0.19
N ALA A 43 -4.17 -20.30 -0.51
CA ALA A 43 -5.23 -19.99 0.43
C ALA A 43 -5.95 -21.30 0.75
N GLY A 44 -6.09 -21.61 2.04
CA GLY A 44 -6.83 -22.78 2.49
C GLY A 44 -8.31 -22.42 2.60
N GLU A 45 -9.19 -23.24 2.01
CA GLU A 45 -10.63 -23.17 2.27
C GLU A 45 -10.93 -23.85 3.60
N PHE A 46 -11.55 -23.11 4.52
CA PHE A 46 -12.01 -23.62 5.81
C PHE A 46 -13.53 -23.63 5.85
N LYS A 47 -14.09 -24.76 6.26
CA LYS A 47 -15.54 -24.97 6.37
C LYS A 47 -15.95 -24.93 7.83
N ASP A 48 -17.13 -24.39 8.10
CA ASP A 48 -17.72 -24.46 9.44
C ASP A 48 -18.28 -25.86 9.75
N LYS A 49 -18.49 -26.18 11.03
CA LYS A 49 -19.03 -27.47 11.49
C LYS A 49 -20.38 -27.84 10.84
N GLY A 50 -21.16 -26.85 10.42
CA GLY A 50 -22.46 -27.04 9.76
C GLY A 50 -22.41 -27.02 8.23
N GLU A 51 -21.22 -26.95 7.62
CA GLU A 51 -21.00 -26.76 6.17
C GLU A 51 -21.94 -25.72 5.54
N THR A 52 -22.28 -24.68 6.30
CA THR A 52 -23.15 -23.57 5.87
C THR A 52 -22.33 -22.46 5.25
N ILE A 53 -21.09 -22.27 5.73
CA ILE A 53 -20.14 -21.29 5.20
C ILE A 53 -18.76 -21.91 4.95
N ALA A 54 -18.12 -21.44 3.89
CA ALA A 54 -16.71 -21.67 3.59
C ALA A 54 -16.00 -20.32 3.45
N VAL A 55 -14.77 -20.24 3.95
CA VAL A 55 -13.98 -19.01 3.99
C VAL A 55 -12.54 -19.32 3.62
N ASP A 56 -11.92 -18.46 2.82
CA ASP A 56 -10.51 -18.61 2.45
C ASP A 56 -9.62 -17.82 3.39
N PHE A 57 -8.59 -18.48 3.91
CA PHE A 57 -7.55 -17.83 4.70
C PHE A 57 -6.19 -17.96 4.03
N PRO A 58 -5.29 -16.97 4.21
CA PRO A 58 -3.92 -17.09 3.75
C PRO A 58 -3.21 -18.27 4.44
N ALA A 59 -2.10 -18.76 3.89
CA ALA A 59 -1.42 -19.90 4.51
C ALA A 59 -0.94 -19.61 5.95
N GLY A 60 -0.89 -20.69 6.74
CA GLY A 60 -0.44 -20.68 8.13
C GLY A 60 -1.56 -20.53 9.17
N TRP A 61 -2.82 -20.46 8.74
CA TRP A 61 -3.97 -20.60 9.63
C TRP A 61 -4.32 -22.08 9.81
N ALA A 62 -4.70 -22.47 11.02
CA ALA A 62 -5.15 -23.82 11.35
C ALA A 62 -6.48 -23.79 12.11
N ALA A 63 -7.28 -24.85 11.99
CA ALA A 63 -8.51 -24.98 12.76
C ALA A 63 -8.21 -25.17 14.26
N GLY A 64 -8.72 -24.25 15.07
CA GLY A 64 -8.66 -24.29 16.53
C GLY A 64 -9.90 -24.97 17.13
N LYS A 65 -9.80 -25.36 18.40
CA LYS A 65 -10.94 -25.86 19.18
C LYS A 65 -11.52 -24.72 20.02
N SER A 66 -12.84 -24.66 20.11
CA SER A 66 -13.57 -23.75 21.00
C SER A 66 -14.49 -24.57 21.89
N ASP A 67 -14.58 -24.19 23.16
CA ASP A 67 -15.49 -24.80 24.15
C ASP A 67 -16.91 -24.22 24.06
N ASP A 68 -17.08 -23.10 23.35
CA ASP A 68 -18.38 -22.47 23.12
C ASP A 68 -19.17 -23.24 22.03
N PRO A 69 -20.36 -23.77 22.35
CA PRO A 69 -21.19 -24.51 21.40
C PRO A 69 -21.71 -23.65 20.24
N THR A 70 -21.76 -22.32 20.41
CA THR A 70 -22.18 -21.39 19.35
C THR A 70 -21.10 -21.18 18.29
N VAL A 71 -19.83 -21.49 18.60
CA VAL A 71 -18.70 -21.32 17.68
C VAL A 71 -18.68 -22.46 16.66
N THR A 72 -18.99 -22.11 15.41
CA THR A 72 -19.04 -23.04 14.28
C THR A 72 -17.71 -23.18 13.58
N LEU A 73 -16.84 -22.17 13.63
CA LEU A 73 -15.50 -22.19 13.07
C LEU A 73 -14.56 -21.32 13.90
N LYS A 74 -13.42 -21.87 14.31
CA LYS A 74 -12.34 -21.14 14.98
C LYS A 74 -11.04 -21.43 14.25
N LEU A 75 -10.31 -20.38 13.92
CA LEU A 75 -9.03 -20.45 13.22
C LEU A 75 -7.97 -19.70 14.02
N GLU A 76 -6.76 -20.21 14.04
CA GLU A 76 -5.64 -19.66 14.81
C GLU A 76 -4.36 -19.62 13.98
N LYS A 77 -3.59 -18.54 14.16
CA LYS A 77 -2.24 -18.35 13.60
C LYS A 77 -1.35 -17.64 14.62
N GLY A 78 -0.65 -18.42 15.44
CA GLY A 78 0.17 -17.88 16.54
C GLY A 78 -0.70 -17.19 17.59
N LYS A 79 -0.58 -15.86 17.72
CA LYS A 79 -1.42 -15.05 18.63
C LYS A 79 -2.68 -14.47 17.97
N ALA A 80 -2.82 -14.65 16.65
CA ALA A 80 -3.99 -14.21 15.91
C ALA A 80 -5.08 -15.29 15.95
N SER A 81 -6.33 -14.86 16.05
CA SER A 81 -7.50 -15.74 16.09
C SER A 81 -8.62 -15.17 15.24
N PHE A 82 -9.45 -16.05 14.68
CA PHE A 82 -10.65 -15.69 13.93
C PHE A 82 -11.75 -16.70 14.24
N GLU A 83 -12.87 -16.23 14.77
CA GLU A 83 -13.95 -17.06 15.27
C GLU A 83 -15.28 -16.64 14.63
N PHE A 84 -16.05 -17.62 14.17
CA PHE A 84 -17.43 -17.50 13.73
C PHE A 84 -18.35 -18.15 14.75
N SER A 85 -19.28 -17.37 15.30
CA SER A 85 -20.32 -17.84 16.21
C SER A 85 -21.70 -17.68 15.57
N LYS A 86 -22.45 -18.77 15.45
CA LYS A 86 -23.81 -18.75 14.94
C LYS A 86 -24.75 -18.12 15.98
N GLN A 87 -25.63 -17.23 15.54
CA GLN A 87 -26.66 -16.61 16.37
C GLN A 87 -27.95 -17.41 16.31
N ASP A 88 -28.73 -17.40 17.39
CA ASP A 88 -29.99 -18.15 17.50
C ASP A 88 -31.10 -17.61 16.60
N SER A 89 -31.03 -16.34 16.22
CA SER A 89 -32.04 -15.65 15.42
C SER A 89 -31.45 -15.06 14.16
N GLU A 90 -32.21 -15.12 13.07
CA GLU A 90 -31.92 -14.38 11.85
C GLU A 90 -32.15 -12.89 12.07
N LEU A 91 -31.13 -12.09 11.85
CA LEU A 91 -31.13 -10.64 12.03
C LEU A 91 -31.14 -9.96 10.67
N GLY A 92 -32.10 -9.04 10.47
CA GLY A 92 -32.08 -8.13 9.34
C GLY A 92 -31.03 -7.02 9.49
N ASP A 93 -30.72 -6.32 8.40
CA ASP A 93 -29.67 -5.28 8.34
C ASP A 93 -29.76 -4.22 9.43
N TYR A 94 -30.97 -3.78 9.76
CA TYR A 94 -31.20 -2.83 10.85
C TYR A 94 -30.69 -3.38 12.20
N TYR A 95 -31.01 -4.64 12.49
CA TYR A 95 -30.61 -5.31 13.73
C TYR A 95 -29.12 -5.66 13.75
N LEU A 96 -28.52 -6.03 12.61
CA LEU A 96 -27.09 -6.25 12.50
C LEU A 96 -26.30 -4.98 12.86
N LYS A 97 -26.70 -3.84 12.30
CA LYS A 97 -26.09 -2.54 12.62
C LYS A 97 -26.32 -2.14 14.08
N ALA A 98 -27.51 -2.39 14.61
CA ALA A 98 -27.82 -2.14 16.02
C ALA A 98 -26.95 -3.00 16.95
N ARG A 99 -26.71 -4.27 16.62
CA ARG A 99 -25.82 -5.17 17.38
C ARG A 99 -24.37 -4.69 17.39
N VAL A 100 -23.83 -4.24 16.25
CA VAL A 100 -22.49 -3.64 16.23
C VAL A 100 -22.45 -2.41 17.13
N LYS A 101 -23.47 -1.55 17.06
CA LYS A 101 -23.54 -0.33 17.89
C LYS A 101 -23.61 -0.66 19.39
N GLU A 102 -24.40 -1.65 19.77
CA GLU A 102 -24.48 -2.15 21.15
C GLU A 102 -23.11 -2.65 21.66
N GLN A 103 -22.36 -3.39 20.82
CA GLN A 103 -21.01 -3.83 21.16
C GLN A 103 -20.02 -2.65 21.26
N VAL A 104 -20.13 -1.67 20.36
CA VAL A 104 -19.33 -0.44 20.41
C VAL A 104 -19.58 0.33 21.71
N ASP A 105 -20.84 0.50 22.10
CA ASP A 105 -21.20 1.20 23.33
C ASP A 105 -20.73 0.45 24.58
N SER A 106 -20.81 -0.89 24.57
CA SER A 106 -20.27 -1.78 25.62
C SER A 106 -18.74 -1.72 25.73
N LEU A 107 -18.02 -1.64 24.60
CA LEU A 107 -16.56 -1.48 24.60
C LEU A 107 -16.14 -0.09 25.09
N ARG A 108 -16.91 0.94 24.72
CA ARG A 108 -16.67 2.31 25.17
C ARG A 108 -16.90 2.45 26.67
N SER A 109 -17.93 1.82 27.23
CA SER A 109 -18.18 1.82 28.68
C SER A 109 -17.08 1.08 29.47
N LYS A 110 -16.40 0.12 28.84
CA LYS A 110 -15.21 -0.58 29.38
C LYS A 110 -13.90 0.19 29.16
N GLY A 111 -13.94 1.41 28.63
CA GLY A 111 -12.75 2.24 28.40
C GLY A 111 -11.84 1.77 27.26
N THR A 112 -12.36 0.93 26.34
CA THR A 112 -11.57 0.42 25.21
C THR A 112 -11.50 1.47 24.09
N THR A 113 -10.32 1.67 23.50
CA THR A 113 -10.11 2.56 22.36
C THR A 113 -10.66 1.93 21.07
N LEU A 114 -11.50 2.67 20.34
CA LEU A 114 -12.16 2.23 19.11
C LEU A 114 -11.43 2.79 17.88
N GLY A 115 -11.31 1.99 16.82
CA GLY A 115 -10.68 2.34 15.54
C GLY A 115 -11.55 3.14 14.57
N GLY A 116 -12.74 3.60 14.99
CA GLY A 116 -13.64 4.45 14.22
C GLY A 116 -15.13 4.13 14.37
N ASP A 117 -15.93 4.62 13.44
CA ASP A 117 -17.37 4.33 13.32
C ASP A 117 -17.63 2.94 12.72
N VAL A 118 -18.88 2.46 12.83
CA VAL A 118 -19.35 1.20 12.22
C VAL A 118 -19.13 1.23 10.71
N ARG A 119 -18.31 0.30 10.20
CA ARG A 119 -18.01 0.11 8.78
C ARG A 119 -18.84 -1.04 8.20
N SER A 120 -18.94 -1.09 6.88
CA SER A 120 -19.54 -2.22 6.16
C SER A 120 -18.56 -2.83 5.16
N VAL A 121 -18.73 -4.13 4.88
CA VAL A 121 -18.03 -4.88 3.84
C VAL A 121 -19.02 -5.80 3.13
N SER A 122 -18.99 -5.82 1.79
CA SER A 122 -19.86 -6.69 1.00
C SER A 122 -19.31 -8.12 0.97
N LEU A 123 -20.17 -9.09 1.28
CA LEU A 123 -19.92 -10.52 1.21
C LEU A 123 -20.38 -11.03 -0.15
N HIS A 124 -19.43 -11.26 -1.05
CA HIS A 124 -19.66 -11.84 -2.37
C HIS A 124 -20.80 -11.15 -3.18
N GLY A 125 -21.06 -9.85 -2.94
CA GLY A 125 -22.12 -9.09 -3.59
C GLY A 125 -23.57 -9.45 -3.20
N VAL A 126 -23.78 -10.40 -2.29
CA VAL A 126 -25.11 -10.91 -1.90
C VAL A 126 -25.53 -10.43 -0.51
N SER A 127 -24.58 -10.27 0.41
CA SER A 127 -24.85 -9.83 1.79
C SER A 127 -23.88 -8.73 2.21
N THR A 128 -24.20 -8.03 3.30
CA THR A 128 -23.35 -7.00 3.89
C THR A 128 -23.02 -7.39 5.33
N ALA A 129 -21.74 -7.41 5.66
CA ALA A 129 -21.29 -7.49 7.04
C ALA A 129 -21.04 -6.08 7.59
N TYR A 130 -21.52 -5.83 8.80
CA TYR A 130 -21.25 -4.61 9.55
C TYR A 130 -20.21 -4.91 10.61
N TYR A 131 -19.17 -4.09 10.73
CA TYR A 131 -18.05 -4.36 11.62
C TYR A 131 -17.46 -3.10 12.23
N THR A 132 -16.70 -3.29 13.31
CA THR A 132 -15.89 -2.25 13.98
C THR A 132 -14.54 -2.84 14.38
N SER A 133 -13.53 -1.99 14.52
CA SER A 133 -12.23 -2.38 15.08
C SER A 133 -11.97 -1.69 16.42
N TYR A 134 -11.23 -2.35 17.29
CA TYR A 134 -10.84 -1.87 18.61
C TYR A 134 -9.48 -2.43 19.00
N GLU A 135 -8.78 -1.76 19.91
CA GLU A 135 -7.50 -2.26 20.40
C GLU A 135 -7.70 -3.09 21.67
N SER A 136 -7.18 -4.31 21.68
CA SER A 136 -7.22 -5.19 22.84
C SER A 136 -5.87 -5.84 23.09
N MET A 137 -5.31 -5.59 24.29
CA MET A 137 -4.04 -6.18 24.73
C MET A 137 -2.90 -5.95 23.70
N GLY A 138 -2.82 -4.74 23.14
CA GLY A 138 -1.79 -4.31 22.18
C GLY A 138 -1.93 -4.93 20.77
N ALA A 139 -3.09 -5.49 20.43
CA ALA A 139 -3.39 -5.99 19.09
C ALA A 139 -4.73 -5.43 18.60
N GLU A 140 -4.86 -5.22 17.29
CA GLU A 140 -6.12 -4.83 16.68
C GLU A 140 -7.08 -6.03 16.65
N SER A 141 -8.29 -5.80 17.12
CA SER A 141 -9.38 -6.76 17.17
C SER A 141 -10.59 -6.22 16.41
N TYR A 142 -11.40 -7.14 15.87
CA TYR A 142 -12.56 -6.84 15.05
C TYR A 142 -13.77 -7.61 15.56
N ILE A 143 -14.91 -6.93 15.58
CA ILE A 143 -16.22 -7.56 15.78
C ILE A 143 -17.06 -7.25 14.56
N ALA A 144 -17.68 -8.28 13.98
CA ALA A 144 -18.61 -8.12 12.86
C ALA A 144 -19.86 -8.97 13.02
N PHE A 145 -20.95 -8.51 12.42
CA PHE A 145 -22.20 -9.25 12.31
C PHE A 145 -22.67 -9.26 10.86
N PHE A 146 -23.14 -10.42 10.41
CA PHE A 146 -23.70 -10.58 9.07
C PHE A 146 -24.73 -11.70 9.04
N THR A 147 -25.59 -11.68 8.03
CA THR A 147 -26.54 -12.75 7.75
C THR A 147 -26.23 -13.35 6.40
N TYR A 148 -26.06 -14.67 6.36
CA TYR A 148 -25.78 -15.41 5.13
C TYR A 148 -26.54 -16.73 5.14
N ASN A 149 -27.23 -17.02 4.03
CA ASN A 149 -28.04 -18.24 3.87
C ASN A 149 -29.05 -18.48 5.03
N SER A 150 -29.78 -17.42 5.42
CA SER A 150 -30.76 -17.44 6.51
C SER A 150 -30.20 -17.80 7.90
N ALA A 151 -28.89 -17.66 8.10
CA ALA A 151 -28.25 -17.75 9.40
C ALA A 151 -27.45 -16.48 9.68
N SER A 152 -27.58 -15.94 10.90
CA SER A 152 -26.78 -14.81 11.35
C SER A 152 -25.55 -15.29 12.10
N TYR A 153 -24.43 -14.62 11.86
CA TYR A 153 -23.14 -14.94 12.43
C TYR A 153 -22.54 -13.71 13.09
N ALA A 154 -21.92 -13.93 14.24
CA ALA A 154 -21.01 -12.99 14.87
C ALA A 154 -19.57 -13.44 14.60
N ILE A 155 -18.71 -12.47 14.33
CA ILE A 155 -17.29 -12.70 14.12
C ILE A 155 -16.51 -11.98 15.20
N SER A 156 -15.54 -12.69 15.77
CA SER A 156 -14.50 -12.14 16.62
C SER A 156 -13.14 -12.45 15.99
N ALA A 157 -12.38 -11.42 15.62
CA ALA A 157 -11.06 -11.59 15.02
C ALA A 157 -10.02 -10.75 15.75
N ARG A 158 -8.79 -11.25 15.87
CA ARG A 158 -7.69 -10.58 16.56
C ARG A 158 -6.38 -10.77 15.80
N GLY A 159 -5.56 -9.72 15.76
CA GLY A 159 -4.21 -9.78 15.21
C GLY A 159 -4.17 -9.79 13.67
N LEU A 160 -5.16 -9.17 13.03
CA LEU A 160 -5.27 -8.99 11.58
C LEU A 160 -5.26 -7.50 11.25
N SER A 161 -4.76 -7.14 10.08
CA SER A 161 -4.95 -5.78 9.54
C SER A 161 -6.34 -5.61 8.91
N ASP A 162 -6.84 -4.37 8.79
CA ASP A 162 -8.19 -4.09 8.24
C ASP A 162 -8.34 -4.63 6.81
N GLY A 163 -7.25 -4.60 6.03
CA GLY A 163 -7.20 -5.17 4.68
C GLY A 163 -7.32 -6.69 4.66
N GLU A 164 -6.61 -7.40 5.56
CA GLU A 164 -6.70 -8.85 5.68
C GLU A 164 -8.06 -9.29 6.18
N PHE A 165 -8.60 -8.60 7.20
CA PHE A 165 -9.94 -8.84 7.71
C PHE A 165 -10.98 -8.71 6.58
N ARG A 166 -10.95 -7.60 5.83
CA ARG A 166 -11.84 -7.38 4.68
C ARG A 166 -11.67 -8.43 3.59
N GLY A 167 -10.45 -8.86 3.32
CA GLY A 167 -10.15 -9.93 2.36
C GLY A 167 -10.79 -11.26 2.75
N VAL A 168 -10.67 -11.64 4.02
CA VAL A 168 -11.33 -12.84 4.58
C VAL A 168 -12.84 -12.70 4.48
N MET A 169 -13.42 -11.57 4.90
CA MET A 169 -14.87 -11.33 4.81
C MET A 169 -15.39 -11.43 3.38
N ALA A 170 -14.66 -10.90 2.40
CA ALA A 170 -15.04 -10.98 0.99
C ALA A 170 -15.04 -12.42 0.42
N SER A 171 -14.32 -13.35 1.07
CA SER A 171 -14.22 -14.75 0.64
C SER A 171 -15.31 -15.68 1.17
N VAL A 172 -16.15 -15.19 2.11
CA VAL A 172 -17.26 -15.95 2.71
C VAL A 172 -18.25 -16.36 1.63
N ARG A 173 -18.49 -17.68 1.50
CA ARG A 173 -19.32 -18.27 0.45
C ARG A 173 -19.95 -19.60 0.89
N LYS A 174 -20.77 -20.21 0.04
CA LYS A 174 -21.21 -21.60 0.24
C LYS A 174 -20.04 -22.57 -0.07
N PRO A 175 -19.90 -23.69 0.67
CA PRO A 175 -18.88 -24.69 0.35
C PRO A 175 -18.97 -25.16 -1.11
N GLY A 176 -17.85 -25.11 -1.83
CA GLY A 176 -17.78 -25.50 -3.25
C GLY A 176 -18.24 -24.44 -4.27
N GLU A 177 -18.72 -23.27 -3.83
CA GLU A 177 -18.99 -22.15 -4.73
C GLU A 177 -17.67 -21.55 -5.25
N LYS A 178 -17.53 -21.39 -6.57
CA LYS A 178 -16.33 -20.75 -7.15
C LYS A 178 -16.52 -19.23 -7.11
N ILE A 179 -15.55 -18.51 -6.54
CA ILE A 179 -15.54 -17.06 -6.53
C ILE A 179 -15.31 -16.56 -7.97
N GLU A 180 -16.40 -16.22 -8.67
CA GLU A 180 -16.32 -15.47 -9.92
C GLU A 180 -16.05 -14.01 -9.59
N VAL A 181 -14.76 -13.64 -9.55
CA VAL A 181 -14.38 -12.22 -9.47
C VAL A 181 -15.03 -11.50 -10.65
N PRO A 182 -15.96 -10.54 -10.42
CA PRO A 182 -16.71 -9.93 -11.50
C PRO A 182 -15.73 -9.29 -12.48
N LYS A 183 -15.67 -9.85 -13.70
CA LYS A 183 -14.89 -9.25 -14.79
C LYS A 183 -15.40 -7.82 -14.98
N PRO A 184 -14.53 -6.80 -14.96
CA PRO A 184 -14.98 -5.42 -15.06
C PRO A 184 -15.81 -5.24 -16.33
N LYS A 185 -17.09 -4.87 -16.18
CA LYS A 185 -17.98 -4.59 -17.30
C LYS A 185 -17.36 -3.43 -18.08
N LYS A 186 -16.99 -3.69 -19.34
CA LYS A 186 -16.59 -2.63 -20.28
C LYS A 186 -17.79 -1.68 -20.42
N ILE A 187 -17.70 -0.51 -19.80
CA ILE A 187 -18.68 0.56 -19.98
C ILE A 187 -18.59 0.99 -21.44
N LYS A 188 -19.53 0.54 -22.27
CA LYS A 188 -19.76 1.12 -23.59
C LYS A 188 -20.37 2.49 -23.34
N VAL A 189 -19.54 3.53 -23.44
CA VAL A 189 -19.98 4.93 -23.42
C VAL A 189 -20.89 5.13 -24.63
N LEU A 190 -22.21 5.09 -24.39
CA LEU A 190 -23.19 5.51 -25.38
C LEU A 190 -23.10 7.03 -25.47
N ARG A 191 -22.56 7.54 -26.58
CA ARG A 191 -22.58 8.98 -26.91
C ARG A 191 -24.04 9.44 -26.94
N LYS A 192 -24.47 10.17 -25.91
CA LYS A 192 -25.79 10.81 -25.90
C LYS A 192 -25.75 12.02 -26.83
N LYS A 193 -26.65 12.04 -27.80
CA LYS A 193 -26.88 13.14 -28.75
C LYS A 193 -27.44 14.34 -27.96
N LYS A 194 -26.84 15.51 -28.19
CA LYS A 194 -27.14 16.79 -27.54
C LYS A 194 -28.51 17.30 -28.02
N GLU A 195 -29.43 17.57 -27.10
CA GLU A 195 -30.64 18.39 -27.34
C GLU A 195 -30.50 19.72 -26.61
N PRO A 196 -31.17 20.79 -27.10
CA PRO A 196 -30.94 22.17 -26.66
C PRO A 196 -31.69 22.55 -25.38
N GLU A 197 -31.15 23.56 -24.71
CA GLU A 197 -31.56 24.15 -23.44
C GLU A 197 -32.96 24.80 -23.48
N GLU A 198 -33.71 24.66 -22.39
CA GLU A 198 -34.79 25.58 -22.02
C GLU A 198 -34.49 26.19 -20.65
N ASP A 199 -34.54 27.53 -20.62
CA ASP A 199 -34.46 28.41 -19.46
C ASP A 199 -35.58 28.14 -18.45
N TYR A 200 -35.28 28.13 -17.14
CA TYR A 200 -36.18 28.67 -16.13
C TYR A 200 -35.44 29.25 -14.90
N THR A 201 -35.88 30.45 -14.57
CA THR A 201 -35.50 31.38 -13.49
C THR A 201 -36.10 31.04 -12.10
N THR A 202 -35.28 31.24 -11.06
CA THR A 202 -35.53 31.78 -9.68
C THR A 202 -36.76 31.40 -8.82
N GLN A 203 -36.49 31.09 -7.53
CA GLN A 203 -37.14 31.55 -6.25
C GLN A 203 -36.39 30.86 -5.08
N ILE A 204 -35.78 31.44 -4.02
CA ILE A 204 -36.02 32.52 -3.03
C ILE A 204 -36.86 32.10 -1.77
N PHE A 205 -36.19 32.23 -0.59
CA PHE A 205 -36.60 32.17 0.85
C PHE A 205 -36.99 30.80 1.45
N LYS A 206 -36.68 30.43 2.71
CA LYS A 206 -36.86 31.18 3.98
C LYS A 206 -36.14 30.56 5.20
N ASP A 207 -35.65 31.41 6.12
CA ASP A 207 -35.06 31.10 7.43
C ASP A 207 -36.07 30.60 8.49
N GLY A 208 -35.56 30.01 9.57
CA GLY A 208 -36.30 29.73 10.81
C GLY A 208 -35.41 29.21 11.95
N ASP A 209 -35.09 30.13 12.88
CA ASP A 209 -34.38 30.01 14.15
C ASP A 209 -34.94 28.96 15.14
N GLY A 210 -34.11 28.62 16.13
CA GLY A 210 -34.60 28.59 17.52
C GLY A 210 -34.04 27.50 18.44
N ASP A 211 -33.07 27.89 19.27
CA ASP A 211 -32.90 27.58 20.71
C ASP A 211 -32.74 26.14 21.21
N ALA A 212 -32.14 25.84 22.36
CA ALA A 212 -31.16 26.44 23.28
C ALA A 212 -31.05 25.46 24.48
N VAL A 213 -29.90 25.48 25.20
CA VAL A 213 -29.69 24.99 26.60
C VAL A 213 -29.83 23.44 26.80
N SER A 214 -29.06 22.72 27.62
CA SER A 214 -28.42 23.09 28.89
C SER A 214 -27.33 22.11 29.34
N THR A 215 -26.39 22.68 30.08
CA THR A 215 -25.31 22.11 30.89
C THR A 215 -25.79 21.61 32.26
N ALA A 216 -25.24 20.50 32.75
CA ALA A 216 -24.92 20.21 34.18
C ALA A 216 -24.37 18.76 34.26
N ALA A 217 -23.08 18.55 34.54
CA ALA A 217 -22.47 18.46 35.86
C ALA A 217 -22.86 17.17 36.63
N VAL A 218 -21.91 16.23 36.78
CA VAL A 218 -21.64 15.55 38.06
C VAL A 218 -20.14 15.24 38.13
N ALA A 219 -19.51 15.79 39.16
CA ALA A 219 -18.17 15.46 39.63
C ALA A 219 -18.26 14.39 40.73
N GLY A 220 -17.17 13.63 40.88
CA GLY A 220 -16.84 12.92 42.13
C GLY A 220 -16.84 11.40 42.02
N SER A 221 -15.65 10.79 42.01
CA SER A 221 -15.16 10.06 43.18
C SER A 221 -13.73 9.59 42.93
N THR A 222 -12.89 9.85 43.93
CA THR A 222 -11.50 9.43 44.09
C THR A 222 -11.39 8.02 44.69
N ASP A 223 -10.22 7.44 44.46
CA ASP A 223 -9.43 6.53 45.30
C ASP A 223 -9.78 5.04 45.47
N SER A 224 -8.68 4.28 45.50
CA SER A 224 -8.45 2.88 45.88
C SER A 224 -8.97 1.83 44.89
N ILE A 225 -8.19 0.84 44.42
CA ILE A 225 -7.43 -0.14 45.20
C ILE A 225 -6.18 -0.60 44.41
N LEU A 226 -5.02 -0.45 45.04
CA LEU A 226 -3.79 -1.22 44.79
C LEU A 226 -3.90 -2.57 45.51
N ASN A 227 -3.23 -3.58 44.93
CA ASN A 227 -3.00 -4.95 45.43
C ASN A 227 -4.13 -5.96 45.25
N ALA A 228 -4.01 -6.79 44.19
CA ALA A 228 -4.38 -8.19 44.28
C ALA A 228 -3.64 -9.02 43.20
N PHE A 229 -2.81 -9.96 43.68
CA PHE A 229 -2.29 -11.16 43.03
C PHE A 229 -0.97 -11.11 42.23
N SER A 230 0.10 -11.24 43.02
CA SER A 230 1.28 -12.02 42.71
C SER A 230 0.99 -13.51 42.49
N ALA A 231 1.82 -14.11 41.64
CA ALA A 231 2.29 -15.50 41.63
C ALA A 231 1.32 -16.65 41.25
N SER A 232 1.59 -17.24 40.09
CA SER A 232 1.44 -18.69 39.87
C SER A 232 2.53 -19.13 38.90
N THR A 233 3.42 -19.97 39.40
CA THR A 233 4.58 -20.56 38.73
C THR A 233 4.18 -21.89 38.07
N GLU A 234 4.83 -22.19 36.95
CA GLU A 234 5.03 -23.51 36.32
C GLU A 234 3.82 -24.29 35.76
N THR A 235 3.81 -24.43 34.43
CA THR A 235 3.93 -25.77 33.81
C THR A 235 4.57 -25.65 32.43
N ALA A 236 5.76 -26.22 32.28
CA ALA A 236 6.44 -26.38 31.00
C ALA A 236 5.83 -27.56 30.22
N ILE A 237 5.36 -27.31 29.00
CA ILE A 237 5.00 -28.36 28.05
C ILE A 237 5.65 -28.06 26.70
N GLY A 238 6.67 -28.88 26.39
CA GLY A 238 6.95 -29.44 25.07
C GLY A 238 7.09 -28.48 23.89
N ALA A 239 8.29 -27.91 23.72
CA ALA A 239 8.74 -27.44 22.41
C ALA A 239 8.94 -28.65 21.48
N VAL A 240 7.91 -28.98 20.70
CA VAL A 240 8.03 -29.94 19.59
C VAL A 240 8.83 -29.28 18.47
N SER A 241 9.93 -29.93 18.11
CA SER A 241 10.95 -29.47 17.17
C SER A 241 10.38 -29.19 15.78
N THR A 242 10.22 -27.91 15.45
CA THR A 242 9.97 -27.43 14.08
C THR A 242 11.22 -27.53 13.18
N GLN A 243 12.37 -27.97 13.74
CA GLN A 243 13.66 -28.06 13.05
C GLN A 243 13.78 -29.24 12.07
N THR A 244 13.07 -30.36 12.30
CA THR A 244 13.19 -31.58 11.48
C THR A 244 12.49 -31.48 10.12
N VAL A 245 11.37 -30.76 10.03
CA VAL A 245 10.61 -30.59 8.77
C VAL A 245 11.30 -29.59 7.83
N ALA A 246 11.90 -28.54 8.38
CA ALA A 246 12.66 -27.55 7.61
C ALA A 246 13.97 -28.13 7.03
N GLY A 247 14.63 -29.05 7.75
CA GLY A 247 15.83 -29.74 7.28
C GLY A 247 15.56 -30.63 6.07
N ALA A 248 14.51 -31.47 6.14
CA ALA A 248 14.14 -32.37 5.04
C ALA A 248 13.70 -31.62 3.76
N ALA A 249 12.95 -30.53 3.90
CA ALA A 249 12.58 -29.67 2.78
C ALA A 249 13.80 -28.97 2.15
N GLY A 250 14.77 -28.54 2.98
CA GLY A 250 16.02 -27.95 2.53
C GLY A 250 16.90 -28.92 1.74
N GLU A 251 17.03 -30.17 2.22
CA GLU A 251 17.76 -31.22 1.52
C GLU A 251 17.10 -31.60 0.19
N ALA A 252 15.78 -31.74 0.16
CA ALA A 252 15.04 -32.01 -1.08
C ALA A 252 15.22 -30.89 -2.12
N ALA A 253 15.15 -29.62 -1.69
CA ALA A 253 15.37 -28.48 -2.57
C ALA A 253 16.82 -28.43 -3.10
N GLN A 254 17.81 -28.74 -2.25
CA GLN A 254 19.21 -28.81 -2.67
C GLN A 254 19.46 -29.93 -3.67
N ASN A 255 18.90 -31.12 -3.43
CA ASN A 255 19.02 -32.25 -4.36
C ASN A 255 18.41 -31.91 -5.72
N PHE A 256 17.23 -31.29 -5.73
CA PHE A 256 16.57 -30.83 -6.95
C PHE A 256 17.39 -29.77 -7.71
N LEU A 257 17.91 -28.75 -7.02
CA LEU A 257 18.76 -27.74 -7.64
C LEU A 257 20.06 -28.31 -8.19
N THR A 258 20.66 -29.27 -7.46
CA THR A 258 21.87 -29.95 -7.88
C THR A 258 21.59 -30.80 -9.13
N GLU A 259 20.47 -31.51 -9.17
CA GLU A 259 20.02 -32.27 -10.34
C GLU A 259 19.79 -31.36 -11.56
N LEU A 260 19.18 -30.19 -11.36
CA LEU A 260 18.98 -29.19 -12.41
C LEU A 260 20.29 -28.55 -12.89
N SER A 261 21.25 -28.37 -12.00
CA SER A 261 22.57 -27.82 -12.32
C SER A 261 23.45 -28.84 -13.06
N ARG A 262 23.22 -30.14 -12.83
CA ARG A 262 23.99 -31.19 -13.49
C ARG A 262 23.66 -31.20 -14.98
N LYS A 263 24.67 -30.93 -15.79
CA LYS A 263 24.62 -31.12 -17.25
C LYS A 263 24.23 -32.57 -17.51
N LYS A 264 23.05 -32.81 -18.10
CA LYS A 264 22.60 -34.17 -18.43
C LYS A 264 23.57 -34.75 -19.46
N GLU A 265 24.44 -35.65 -19.00
CA GLU A 265 25.27 -36.51 -19.85
C GLU A 265 24.31 -37.40 -20.66
N GLY A 266 24.02 -37.01 -21.91
CA GLY A 266 23.17 -37.76 -22.83
C GLY A 266 22.04 -36.97 -23.51
N ASP A 267 21.68 -35.78 -23.00
CA ASP A 267 20.73 -34.91 -23.73
C ASP A 267 21.49 -34.13 -24.80
N SER A 268 21.30 -34.49 -26.07
CA SER A 268 21.82 -33.83 -27.27
C SER A 268 21.20 -32.44 -27.54
N GLY A 269 20.71 -31.78 -26.48
CA GLY A 269 20.11 -30.46 -26.55
C GLY A 269 21.14 -29.44 -27.01
N LEU A 270 20.83 -28.74 -28.09
CA LEU A 270 21.68 -27.67 -28.60
C LEU A 270 21.81 -26.55 -27.54
N PRO A 271 23.01 -25.99 -27.34
CA PRO A 271 23.24 -24.93 -26.35
C PRO A 271 22.41 -23.67 -26.66
N PRO A 272 22.28 -22.73 -25.70
CA PRO A 272 21.71 -21.42 -25.98
C PRO A 272 22.48 -20.76 -27.14
N TYR A 273 21.77 -19.97 -27.95
CA TYR A 273 22.37 -19.23 -29.07
C TYR A 273 23.44 -18.25 -28.59
N ILE A 274 23.21 -17.63 -27.43
CA ILE A 274 24.15 -16.71 -26.79
C ILE A 274 24.44 -17.25 -25.39
N PRO A 275 25.69 -17.65 -25.09
CA PRO A 275 26.06 -18.05 -23.74
C PRO A 275 25.95 -16.85 -22.81
N ARG A 276 25.21 -17.00 -21.71
CA ARG A 276 25.00 -15.96 -20.70
C ARG A 276 25.60 -16.39 -19.38
N GLN A 277 26.11 -15.41 -18.64
CA GLN A 277 26.57 -15.61 -17.27
C GLN A 277 25.86 -14.62 -16.34
N PRO A 278 25.55 -15.03 -15.11
CA PRO A 278 25.02 -14.12 -14.12
C PRO A 278 26.04 -13.04 -13.77
N LEU A 279 25.55 -11.92 -13.24
CA LEU A 279 26.40 -10.84 -12.79
C LEU A 279 27.25 -11.30 -11.60
N SER A 280 28.50 -10.82 -11.54
CA SER A 280 29.37 -11.19 -10.43
C SER A 280 28.82 -10.70 -9.10
N ALA A 281 29.01 -11.49 -8.04
CA ALA A 281 28.58 -11.11 -6.69
C ALA A 281 29.27 -9.84 -6.18
N LEU A 282 30.50 -9.57 -6.64
CA LEU A 282 31.22 -8.33 -6.35
C LEU A 282 30.51 -7.12 -6.93
N LEU A 283 29.98 -7.22 -8.16
CA LEU A 283 29.20 -6.15 -8.77
C LEU A 283 27.91 -5.90 -7.97
N TRP A 284 27.17 -6.95 -7.62
CA TRP A 284 25.98 -6.81 -6.77
C TRP A 284 26.30 -6.21 -5.40
N GLY A 285 27.35 -6.69 -4.75
CA GLY A 285 27.82 -6.14 -3.47
C GLY A 285 28.17 -4.66 -3.59
N GLY A 286 28.86 -4.26 -4.67
CA GLY A 286 29.16 -2.87 -4.97
C GLY A 286 27.91 -2.01 -5.21
N LEU A 287 26.94 -2.51 -5.99
CA LEU A 287 25.67 -1.82 -6.26
C LEU A 287 24.84 -1.65 -4.99
N ILE A 288 24.74 -2.69 -4.16
CA ILE A 288 24.01 -2.63 -2.88
C ILE A 288 24.70 -1.66 -1.93
N ALA A 289 26.04 -1.74 -1.79
CA ALA A 289 26.79 -0.83 -0.93
C ALA A 289 26.66 0.63 -1.38
N LEU A 290 26.76 0.89 -2.69
CA LEU A 290 26.56 2.21 -3.28
C LEU A 290 25.13 2.72 -3.03
N TRP A 291 24.13 1.85 -3.22
CA TRP A 291 22.74 2.20 -3.02
C TRP A 291 22.47 2.52 -1.54
N VAL A 292 22.86 1.64 -0.62
CA VAL A 292 22.66 1.83 0.83
C VAL A 292 23.39 3.09 1.32
N GLY A 293 24.68 3.24 0.99
CA GLY A 293 25.46 4.42 1.36
C GLY A 293 24.86 5.70 0.78
N GLY A 294 24.47 5.67 -0.50
CA GLY A 294 23.81 6.78 -1.18
C GLY A 294 22.47 7.13 -0.57
N SER A 295 21.67 6.16 -0.13
CA SER A 295 20.39 6.37 0.55
C SER A 295 20.55 7.09 1.89
N PHE A 296 21.58 6.75 2.68
CA PHE A 296 21.88 7.49 3.92
C PHE A 296 22.30 8.93 3.64
N VAL A 297 23.18 9.14 2.65
CA VAL A 297 23.60 10.49 2.23
C VAL A 297 22.39 11.30 1.73
N ALA A 298 21.56 10.71 0.87
CA ALA A 298 20.37 11.35 0.31
C ALA A 298 19.37 11.76 1.41
N ARG A 299 19.14 10.88 2.40
CA ARG A 299 18.30 11.19 3.56
C ARG A 299 18.90 12.32 4.40
N GLY A 300 20.21 12.34 4.60
CA GLY A 300 20.92 13.43 5.27
C GLY A 300 20.72 14.77 4.57
N ILE A 301 20.90 14.82 3.24
CA ILE A 301 20.65 16.02 2.43
C ILE A 301 19.18 16.45 2.56
N ALA A 302 18.24 15.52 2.48
CA ALA A 302 16.82 15.83 2.56
C ALA A 302 16.38 16.38 3.93
N ALA A 303 17.02 15.92 5.01
CA ALA A 303 16.75 16.37 6.37
C ALA A 303 17.19 17.83 6.61
N THR A 304 18.14 18.35 5.83
CA THR A 304 18.55 19.77 5.92
C THR A 304 17.44 20.74 5.48
N TYR A 305 16.53 20.27 4.64
CA TYR A 305 15.43 21.09 4.17
C TYR A 305 14.28 21.04 5.19
N GLN A 306 13.88 22.18 5.72
CA GLN A 306 12.74 22.29 6.64
C GLN A 306 11.51 22.85 5.93
N ASN A 307 10.32 22.54 6.44
CA ASN A 307 9.11 23.16 5.92
C ASN A 307 9.18 24.68 6.18
N PRO A 308 8.82 25.52 5.19
CA PRO A 308 8.85 26.96 5.36
C PRO A 308 7.87 27.37 6.47
N LYS A 309 8.24 28.40 7.24
CA LYS A 309 7.39 28.97 8.29
C LYS A 309 6.42 29.96 7.65
N LEU A 310 5.14 29.89 8.00
CA LEU A 310 4.17 30.92 7.63
C LEU A 310 4.09 32.02 8.67
N PRO A 311 3.73 33.24 8.25
CA PRO A 311 3.19 34.20 9.20
C PRO A 311 1.95 33.61 9.89
N PRO A 312 1.73 33.90 11.18
CA PRO A 312 0.53 33.46 11.88
C PRO A 312 -0.71 34.03 11.18
N PRO A 313 -1.84 33.28 11.18
CA PRO A 313 -3.08 33.79 10.62
C PRO A 313 -3.51 35.06 11.38
N PRO A 314 -4.20 36.00 10.71
CA PRO A 314 -4.83 37.13 11.39
C PRO A 314 -5.87 36.63 12.40
N ALA A 315 -6.16 37.44 13.43
CA ALA A 315 -7.10 37.08 14.50
C ALA A 315 -8.50 36.75 13.96
N ASP A 316 -8.97 37.52 12.97
CA ASP A 316 -10.23 37.28 12.28
C ASP A 316 -9.98 36.61 10.93
N VAL A 317 -10.17 35.29 10.92
CA VAL A 317 -10.15 34.52 9.68
C VAL A 317 -11.55 34.53 9.04
N PRO A 318 -11.69 34.96 7.78
CA PRO A 318 -12.94 34.84 7.06
C PRO A 318 -13.46 33.41 7.05
N PRO A 319 -14.78 33.19 7.20
CA PRO A 319 -15.37 31.86 7.19
C PRO A 319 -15.08 31.11 5.87
N ASP A 320 -14.96 31.81 4.74
CA ASP A 320 -14.69 31.26 3.41
C ASP A 320 -13.21 30.87 3.17
N PHE A 321 -12.37 30.89 4.21
CA PHE A 321 -10.98 30.47 4.11
C PHE A 321 -10.87 28.95 4.24
N PHE A 322 -10.69 28.26 3.11
CA PHE A 322 -10.66 26.79 3.04
C PHE A 322 -9.33 26.15 3.48
N PHE A 323 -8.25 26.92 3.54
CA PHE A 323 -6.91 26.43 3.87
C PHE A 323 -6.68 26.32 5.39
N PRO A 324 -5.86 25.37 5.86
CA PRO A 324 -5.16 24.37 5.06
C PRO A 324 -6.09 23.25 4.57
N PHE A 325 -5.75 22.68 3.40
CA PHE A 325 -6.31 21.39 3.00
C PHE A 325 -5.48 20.28 3.63
N VAL A 326 -6.08 19.45 4.49
CA VAL A 326 -5.44 18.28 5.06
C VAL A 326 -5.69 17.09 4.14
N ILE A 327 -4.62 16.51 3.60
CA ILE A 327 -4.72 15.50 2.55
C ILE A 327 -4.08 14.20 3.05
N SER A 328 -4.86 13.12 2.99
CA SER A 328 -4.37 11.75 3.18
C SER A 328 -4.36 11.05 1.83
N LYS A 329 -3.20 10.56 1.43
CA LYS A 329 -3.01 9.83 0.18
C LYS A 329 -3.18 8.33 0.43
N ALA A 330 -3.86 7.62 -0.47
CA ALA A 330 -3.81 6.17 -0.57
C ALA A 330 -3.39 5.80 -1.99
N SER A 331 -2.31 5.03 -2.12
CA SER A 331 -1.82 4.60 -3.43
C SER A 331 -2.10 3.12 -3.61
N SER A 332 -2.78 2.78 -4.69
CA SER A 332 -2.92 1.42 -5.18
C SER A 332 -1.96 1.20 -6.36
N PHE A 333 -1.85 -0.05 -6.80
CA PHE A 333 -1.13 -0.40 -8.02
C PHE A 333 -1.73 0.26 -9.28
N ARG A 334 -3.03 0.57 -9.28
CA ARG A 334 -3.76 1.08 -10.46
C ARG A 334 -4.09 2.56 -10.40
N ASP A 335 -4.21 3.11 -9.21
CA ASP A 335 -4.75 4.44 -8.98
C ASP A 335 -4.22 5.04 -7.69
N VAL A 336 -4.31 6.36 -7.60
CA VAL A 336 -3.97 7.13 -6.43
C VAL A 336 -5.21 7.90 -6.01
N THR A 337 -5.66 7.66 -4.78
CA THR A 337 -6.76 8.39 -4.19
C THR A 337 -6.24 9.37 -3.13
N TYR A 338 -6.85 10.54 -3.08
CA TYR A 338 -6.59 11.58 -2.10
C TYR A 338 -7.88 11.82 -1.34
N GLN A 339 -7.84 11.66 -0.03
CA GLN A 339 -8.90 12.06 0.87
C GLN A 339 -8.54 13.44 1.42
N ILE A 340 -9.35 14.45 1.09
CA ILE A 340 -9.09 15.85 1.43
C ILE A 340 -10.12 16.31 2.45
N ILE A 341 -9.64 16.92 3.53
CA ILE A 341 -10.46 17.59 4.54
C ILE A 341 -10.12 19.07 4.50
N THR A 342 -11.13 19.90 4.27
CA THR A 342 -10.98 21.37 4.30
C THR A 342 -10.98 21.88 5.73
N ARG A 343 -10.58 23.14 5.95
CA ARG A 343 -10.70 23.78 7.26
C ARG A 343 -12.13 23.76 7.83
N GLN A 344 -13.13 23.85 6.95
CA GLN A 344 -14.55 23.77 7.29
C GLN A 344 -15.05 22.33 7.52
N LYS A 345 -14.16 21.34 7.60
CA LYS A 345 -14.46 19.91 7.72
C LYS A 345 -15.26 19.32 6.55
N GLN A 346 -15.34 20.02 5.42
CA GLN A 346 -15.88 19.43 4.20
C GLN A 346 -14.92 18.36 3.68
N ARG A 347 -15.48 17.26 3.19
CA ARG A 347 -14.72 16.15 2.62
C ARG A 347 -14.76 16.25 1.09
N LEU A 348 -13.59 16.18 0.48
CA LEU A 348 -13.43 16.04 -0.97
C LEU A 348 -12.59 14.78 -1.22
N MET A 349 -12.75 14.19 -2.40
CA MET A 349 -11.96 13.04 -2.83
C MET A 349 -11.35 13.36 -4.18
N ALA A 350 -10.08 13.03 -4.41
CA ALA A 350 -9.51 13.07 -5.75
C ALA A 350 -8.96 11.71 -6.15
N GLU A 351 -9.12 11.33 -7.42
CA GLU A 351 -8.61 10.09 -7.99
C GLU A 351 -7.71 10.39 -9.18
N TYR A 352 -6.58 9.69 -9.28
CA TYR A 352 -5.67 9.74 -10.42
C TYR A 352 -5.30 8.33 -10.87
N VAL A 353 -5.59 8.00 -12.13
CA VAL A 353 -5.38 6.65 -12.67
C VAL A 353 -3.93 6.46 -13.16
N SER A 354 -3.27 5.41 -12.69
CA SER A 354 -1.86 5.07 -12.95
C SER A 354 -1.62 3.59 -13.31
N GLU A 355 -2.55 2.91 -13.98
CA GLU A 355 -2.49 1.45 -14.26
C GLU A 355 -1.21 0.94 -14.96
N HIS A 356 -0.58 1.77 -15.79
CA HIS A 356 0.65 1.42 -16.51
C HIS A 356 1.85 1.16 -15.57
N ASP A 357 1.79 1.67 -14.34
CA ASP A 357 2.91 1.64 -13.40
C ASP A 357 3.24 0.25 -12.90
N VAL A 358 2.23 -0.62 -12.73
CA VAL A 358 2.45 -2.03 -12.37
C VAL A 358 3.29 -2.75 -13.41
N TYR A 359 2.97 -2.52 -14.68
CA TYR A 359 3.64 -3.19 -15.79
C TYR A 359 5.08 -2.70 -15.93
N LEU A 360 5.29 -1.39 -15.88
CA LEU A 360 6.64 -0.81 -16.00
C LEU A 360 7.52 -1.19 -14.79
N ALA A 361 7.04 -0.93 -13.57
CA ALA A 361 7.80 -1.21 -12.37
C ALA A 361 8.00 -2.72 -12.17
N GLY A 362 6.93 -3.52 -12.33
CA GLY A 362 7.00 -4.97 -12.22
C GLY A 362 7.97 -5.60 -13.21
N SER A 363 8.08 -5.08 -14.43
CA SER A 363 9.05 -5.57 -15.42
C SER A 363 10.49 -5.22 -15.05
N ILE A 364 10.74 -3.97 -14.63
CA ILE A 364 12.08 -3.52 -14.24
C ILE A 364 12.54 -4.27 -12.99
N TYR A 365 11.72 -4.27 -11.94
CA TYR A 365 12.06 -4.93 -10.68
C TYR A 365 12.08 -6.45 -10.81
N GLY A 366 11.16 -7.03 -11.59
CA GLY A 366 11.15 -8.46 -11.88
C GLY A 366 12.44 -8.90 -12.60
N CYS A 367 12.88 -8.13 -13.60
CA CYS A 367 14.13 -8.38 -14.29
C CYS A 367 15.34 -8.27 -13.35
N ALA A 368 15.42 -7.20 -12.56
CA ALA A 368 16.49 -7.01 -11.59
C ALA A 368 16.54 -8.14 -10.54
N LEU A 369 15.39 -8.53 -9.98
CA LEU A 369 15.28 -9.62 -9.01
C LEU A 369 15.63 -10.97 -9.62
N PHE A 370 15.23 -11.22 -10.87
CA PHE A 370 15.62 -12.41 -11.61
C PHE A 370 17.15 -12.51 -11.72
N HIS A 371 17.83 -11.42 -12.12
CA HIS A 371 19.29 -11.42 -12.19
C HIS A 371 19.96 -11.54 -10.83
N ALA A 372 19.39 -10.94 -9.78
CA ALA A 372 19.88 -11.10 -8.42
C ALA A 372 19.77 -12.57 -7.95
N ALA A 373 18.61 -13.21 -8.16
CA ALA A 373 18.40 -14.61 -7.85
C ALA A 373 19.32 -15.54 -8.64
N TRP A 374 19.50 -15.28 -9.94
CA TRP A 374 20.44 -16.03 -10.77
C TRP A 374 21.88 -15.90 -10.27
N SER A 375 22.28 -14.71 -9.85
CA SER A 375 23.62 -14.46 -9.29
C SER A 375 23.81 -15.14 -7.93
N LEU A 376 22.77 -15.18 -7.09
CA LEU A 376 22.79 -15.94 -5.84
C LEU A 376 22.89 -17.46 -6.08
N LEU A 377 22.17 -18.00 -7.06
CA LEU A 377 22.30 -19.40 -7.45
C LEU A 377 23.71 -19.72 -7.93
N ALA A 378 24.31 -18.83 -8.73
CA ALA A 378 25.68 -18.97 -9.20
C ALA A 378 26.71 -19.00 -8.07
N LEU A 379 26.52 -18.17 -7.03
CA LEU A 379 27.35 -18.21 -5.83
C LEU A 379 27.31 -19.55 -5.09
N THR A 380 26.20 -20.30 -5.21
CA THR A 380 26.07 -21.64 -4.62
C THR A 380 26.59 -22.76 -5.54
N GLY A 381 27.13 -22.43 -6.71
CA GLY A 381 27.53 -23.40 -7.73
C GLY A 381 26.38 -23.87 -8.63
N ASN A 382 25.16 -23.37 -8.42
CA ASN A 382 23.95 -23.78 -9.14
C ASN A 382 23.51 -22.79 -10.23
N GLY A 383 24.42 -21.94 -10.71
CA GLY A 383 24.09 -20.89 -11.70
C GLY A 383 23.57 -21.44 -13.03
N GLU A 384 24.04 -22.63 -13.44
CA GLU A 384 23.59 -23.31 -14.66
C GLU A 384 22.14 -23.79 -14.57
N ALA A 385 21.60 -23.99 -13.36
CA ALA A 385 20.22 -24.46 -13.16
C ALA A 385 19.20 -23.54 -13.86
N VAL A 386 19.38 -22.22 -13.81
CA VAL A 386 18.49 -21.25 -14.48
C VAL A 386 18.50 -21.47 -16.00
N THR A 387 19.68 -21.63 -16.59
CA THR A 387 19.84 -21.86 -18.03
C THR A 387 19.23 -23.20 -18.43
N ASN A 388 19.50 -24.25 -17.65
CA ASN A 388 19.00 -25.60 -17.91
C ASN A 388 17.47 -25.68 -17.79
N ILE A 389 16.86 -24.98 -16.83
CA ILE A 389 15.40 -24.87 -16.71
C ILE A 389 14.81 -24.24 -17.98
N LEU A 390 15.40 -23.12 -18.45
CA LEU A 390 14.91 -22.44 -19.64
C LEU A 390 15.07 -23.29 -20.90
N LEU A 391 16.18 -24.04 -21.02
CA LEU A 391 16.41 -24.97 -22.12
C LEU A 391 15.40 -26.12 -22.17
N ARG A 392 14.79 -26.49 -21.03
CA ARG A 392 13.73 -27.53 -20.99
C ARG A 392 12.41 -27.08 -21.62
N VAL A 393 12.23 -25.79 -21.90
CA VAL A 393 11.02 -25.30 -22.57
C VAL A 393 11.03 -25.75 -24.03
N PRO A 394 10.00 -26.49 -24.51
CA PRO A 394 9.97 -26.97 -25.88
C PRO A 394 9.93 -25.81 -26.89
N LEU A 395 10.59 -26.00 -28.04
CA LEU A 395 10.68 -25.09 -29.19
C LEU A 395 11.39 -23.74 -28.93
N LEU A 396 11.14 -23.09 -27.80
CA LEU A 396 11.65 -21.75 -27.48
C LEU A 396 12.79 -21.76 -26.46
N GLY A 397 13.10 -22.90 -25.84
CA GLY A 397 14.03 -22.95 -24.71
C GLY A 397 15.41 -22.38 -24.99
N ARG A 398 15.96 -22.58 -26.20
CA ARG A 398 17.25 -21.99 -26.61
C ARG A 398 17.21 -20.47 -26.69
N ALA A 399 16.13 -19.91 -27.22
CA ALA A 399 15.95 -18.46 -27.31
C ALA A 399 15.76 -17.86 -25.92
N LEU A 400 14.91 -18.49 -25.08
CA LEU A 400 14.65 -18.07 -23.71
C LEU A 400 15.89 -18.15 -22.82
N ALA A 401 16.71 -19.19 -22.98
CA ALA A 401 17.99 -19.33 -22.27
C ALA A 401 19.03 -18.28 -22.71
N SER A 402 18.93 -17.78 -23.94
CA SER A 402 19.81 -16.73 -24.47
C SER A 402 19.37 -15.32 -24.03
N LEU A 403 18.05 -15.10 -23.98
CA LEU A 403 17.42 -13.83 -23.63
C LEU A 403 16.25 -14.04 -22.65
N PRO A 404 16.53 -14.42 -21.39
CA PRO A 404 15.49 -14.59 -20.38
C PRO A 404 14.74 -13.29 -20.09
N GLU A 405 15.33 -12.14 -20.43
CA GLU A 405 14.74 -10.82 -20.23
C GLU A 405 13.46 -10.60 -21.05
N ILE A 406 13.19 -11.43 -22.08
CA ILE A 406 12.01 -11.33 -22.92
C ILE A 406 10.70 -11.41 -22.13
N PHE A 407 10.67 -12.18 -21.03
CA PHE A 407 9.52 -12.27 -20.13
C PHE A 407 9.18 -10.93 -19.46
N PHE A 408 10.16 -10.05 -19.31
CA PHE A 408 9.99 -8.72 -18.73
C PHE A 408 9.81 -7.65 -19.82
N ILE A 409 10.41 -7.83 -21.00
CA ILE A 409 10.25 -6.91 -22.14
C ILE A 409 8.79 -6.81 -22.59
N VAL A 410 8.06 -7.93 -22.66
CA VAL A 410 6.66 -7.95 -23.10
C VAL A 410 5.75 -7.11 -22.19
N PRO A 411 5.67 -7.35 -20.87
CA PRO A 411 4.89 -6.50 -19.97
C PRO A 411 5.42 -5.06 -19.93
N PHE A 412 6.73 -4.84 -20.07
CA PHE A 412 7.30 -3.50 -20.16
C PHE A 412 6.77 -2.74 -21.38
N ALA A 413 6.78 -3.35 -22.56
CA ALA A 413 6.25 -2.77 -23.78
C ALA A 413 4.74 -2.52 -23.69
N ALA A 414 3.98 -3.43 -23.06
CA ALA A 414 2.56 -3.23 -22.79
C ALA A 414 2.31 -2.03 -21.85
N GLY A 415 3.10 -1.91 -20.78
CA GLY A 415 3.07 -0.76 -19.88
C GLY A 415 3.42 0.54 -20.58
N LEU A 416 4.41 0.53 -21.47
CA LEU A 416 4.82 1.69 -22.26
C LEU A 416 3.73 2.11 -23.25
N PHE A 417 3.10 1.14 -23.92
CA PHE A 417 1.96 1.38 -24.78
C PHE A 417 0.80 2.01 -23.99
N MET A 418 0.47 1.49 -22.80
CA MET A 418 -0.55 2.08 -21.93
C MET A 418 -0.16 3.49 -21.47
N TYR A 419 1.11 3.74 -21.15
CA TYR A 419 1.60 5.06 -20.73
C TYR A 419 1.36 6.15 -21.79
N PHE A 420 1.52 5.79 -23.07
CA PHE A 420 1.33 6.72 -24.19
C PHE A 420 -0.12 6.81 -24.68
N THR A 421 -0.91 5.73 -24.57
CA THR A 421 -2.27 5.69 -25.12
C THR A 421 -3.37 6.04 -24.12
N LYS A 422 -3.20 5.74 -22.83
CA LYS A 422 -4.21 6.04 -21.81
C LYS A 422 -4.05 7.46 -21.31
N LYS A 423 -5.15 8.23 -21.34
CA LYS A 423 -5.23 9.55 -20.74
C LYS A 423 -5.24 9.40 -19.21
N ARG A 424 -4.36 10.15 -18.56
CA ARG A 424 -4.17 10.14 -17.10
C ARG A 424 -4.82 11.38 -16.51
N GLU A 425 -6.11 11.29 -16.24
CA GLU A 425 -6.89 12.38 -15.68
C GLU A 425 -6.90 12.33 -14.15
N LEU A 426 -6.87 13.50 -13.52
CA LEU A 426 -7.19 13.67 -12.10
C LEU A 426 -8.64 14.14 -12.02
N GLN A 427 -9.46 13.42 -11.27
CA GLN A 427 -10.86 13.79 -11.02
C GLN A 427 -11.01 14.17 -9.55
N LEU A 428 -11.62 15.32 -9.28
CA LEU A 428 -11.93 15.82 -7.95
C LEU A 428 -13.45 15.74 -7.73
N PHE A 429 -13.85 15.07 -6.68
CA PHE A 429 -15.22 14.82 -6.28
C PHE A 429 -15.54 15.51 -4.95
N ASP A 430 -16.79 15.90 -4.78
CA ASP A 430 -17.31 16.36 -3.50
C ASP A 430 -17.71 15.19 -2.57
N ALA A 431 -18.27 15.50 -1.40
CA ALA A 431 -18.75 14.51 -0.44
C ALA A 431 -19.91 13.63 -0.95
N GLN A 432 -20.61 14.08 -1.99
CA GLN A 432 -21.71 13.36 -2.65
C GLN A 432 -21.23 12.54 -3.85
N ASN A 433 -19.91 12.49 -4.08
CA ASN A 433 -19.27 11.86 -5.23
C ASN A 433 -19.66 12.51 -6.57
N THR A 434 -20.03 13.79 -6.55
CA THR A 434 -20.26 14.61 -7.75
C THR A 434 -18.93 15.16 -8.23
N LEU A 435 -18.69 15.08 -9.54
CA LEU A 435 -17.46 15.62 -10.16
C LEU A 435 -17.46 17.15 -10.06
N VAL A 436 -16.45 17.69 -9.39
CA VAL A 436 -16.23 19.14 -9.20
C VAL A 436 -15.27 19.66 -10.26
N LEU A 437 -14.12 19.00 -10.41
CA LEU A 437 -13.07 19.38 -11.37
C LEU A 437 -12.43 18.14 -12.00
N GLU A 438 -11.94 18.31 -13.21
CA GLU A 438 -11.23 17.28 -13.95
C GLU A 438 -10.00 17.89 -14.63
N ALA A 439 -8.81 17.37 -14.32
CA ALA A 439 -7.56 17.79 -14.95
C ALA A 439 -7.05 16.72 -15.92
N LYS A 440 -7.08 17.02 -17.23
CA LYS A 440 -6.68 16.11 -18.30
C LYS A 440 -5.30 16.46 -18.87
N PRO A 441 -4.49 15.46 -19.25
CA PRO A 441 -3.26 15.72 -19.97
C PRO A 441 -3.58 16.09 -21.42
N GLU A 442 -3.10 17.25 -21.84
CA GLU A 442 -3.02 17.67 -23.23
C GLU A 442 -1.54 17.75 -23.65
N ILE A 443 -1.24 17.89 -24.94
CA ILE A 443 0.10 17.68 -25.51
C ILE A 443 1.17 18.55 -24.80
N VAL A 444 0.81 19.78 -24.44
CA VAL A 444 1.75 20.77 -23.87
C VAL A 444 1.40 21.16 -22.43
N TYR A 445 0.14 21.00 -22.01
CA TYR A 445 -0.36 21.45 -20.70
C TYR A 445 -1.39 20.48 -20.11
N GLY A 446 -1.71 20.66 -18.83
CA GLY A 446 -2.87 20.01 -18.20
C GLY A 446 -4.10 20.91 -18.35
N LEU A 447 -5.15 20.44 -19.01
CA LEU A 447 -6.41 21.19 -19.16
C LEU A 447 -7.31 20.90 -17.95
N ILE A 448 -7.73 21.94 -17.23
CA ILE A 448 -8.61 21.83 -16.07
C ILE A 448 -10.02 22.25 -16.49
N LYS A 449 -10.98 21.35 -16.25
CA LYS A 449 -12.39 21.54 -16.54
C LYS A 449 -13.23 21.45 -15.27
N ASP A 450 -14.38 22.10 -15.26
CA ASP A 450 -15.39 21.91 -14.23
C ASP A 450 -16.21 20.63 -14.44
N GLY A 451 -17.10 20.34 -13.50
CA GLY A 451 -18.03 19.20 -13.59
C GLY A 451 -18.97 19.24 -14.81
N ALA A 452 -19.18 20.41 -15.42
CA ALA A 452 -19.94 20.57 -16.66
C ALA A 452 -19.08 20.38 -17.93
N GLY A 453 -17.76 20.20 -17.78
CA GLY A 453 -16.81 20.02 -18.86
C GLY A 453 -16.35 21.32 -19.52
N LYS A 454 -16.71 22.48 -18.97
CA LYS A 454 -16.23 23.80 -19.39
C LYS A 454 -14.79 23.98 -18.91
N GLU A 455 -13.97 24.55 -19.78
CA GLU A 455 -12.58 24.88 -19.46
C GLU A 455 -12.54 26.02 -18.44
N VAL A 456 -11.73 25.82 -17.40
CA VAL A 456 -11.57 26.80 -16.32
C VAL A 456 -10.13 27.31 -16.23
N ALA A 457 -9.16 26.44 -16.54
CA ALA A 457 -7.75 26.81 -16.51
C ALA A 457 -6.88 25.83 -17.28
N ARG A 458 -5.63 26.24 -17.50
CA ARG A 458 -4.54 25.43 -18.07
C ARG A 458 -3.36 25.43 -17.11
N LEU A 459 -2.70 24.28 -17.01
CA LEU A 459 -1.51 24.10 -16.21
C LEU A 459 -0.32 23.80 -17.13
N VAL A 460 0.50 24.81 -17.38
CA VAL A 460 1.61 24.73 -18.33
C VAL A 460 2.89 24.34 -17.60
N LYS A 461 3.49 23.21 -17.97
CA LYS A 461 4.80 22.82 -17.42
C LYS A 461 5.88 23.69 -18.05
N LYS A 462 6.69 24.32 -17.21
CA LYS A 462 7.83 25.15 -17.61
C LYS A 462 9.11 24.68 -16.91
N GLY A 463 10.23 25.20 -17.39
CA GLY A 463 11.54 24.91 -16.84
C GLY A 463 12.15 23.60 -17.33
N THR A 464 13.18 23.14 -16.61
CA THR A 464 14.02 22.00 -16.99
C THR A 464 13.84 20.84 -16.00
N PHE A 465 14.55 19.74 -16.24
CA PHE A 465 14.54 18.61 -15.30
C PHE A 465 14.99 18.99 -13.87
N LEU A 466 15.92 19.94 -13.75
CA LEU A 466 16.47 20.42 -12.46
C LEU A 466 15.79 21.69 -11.93
N TYR A 467 14.95 22.34 -12.73
CA TYR A 467 14.19 23.51 -12.31
C TYR A 467 12.76 23.36 -12.79
N ARG A 468 11.96 22.64 -11.99
CA ARG A 468 10.61 22.23 -12.36
C ARG A 468 9.61 23.22 -11.80
N TYR A 469 8.83 23.84 -12.68
CA TYR A 469 7.70 24.66 -12.26
C TYR A 469 6.54 24.57 -13.24
N TRP A 470 5.36 24.95 -12.76
CA TRP A 470 4.12 24.91 -13.53
C TRP A 470 3.41 26.23 -13.35
N GLU A 471 2.93 26.81 -14.45
CA GLU A 471 2.15 28.04 -14.44
C GLU A 471 0.67 27.66 -14.57
N PHE A 472 -0.13 28.14 -13.64
CA PHE A 472 -1.58 28.10 -13.72
C PHE A 472 -2.03 29.33 -14.51
N VAL A 473 -2.62 29.07 -15.66
CA VAL A 473 -3.09 30.06 -16.63
C VAL A 473 -4.61 29.99 -16.68
N ASP A 474 -5.29 31.11 -16.49
CA ASP A 474 -6.74 31.18 -16.57
C ASP A 474 -7.26 31.16 -18.03
N THR A 475 -8.57 31.29 -18.20
CA THR A 475 -9.21 31.36 -19.52
C THR A 475 -8.81 32.58 -20.35
N ASP A 476 -8.33 33.64 -19.69
CA ASP A 476 -7.88 34.89 -20.32
C ASP A 476 -6.39 34.85 -20.68
N ASN A 477 -5.75 33.70 -20.52
CA ASN A 477 -4.31 33.46 -20.70
C ASN A 477 -3.41 34.25 -19.75
N LEU A 478 -3.93 34.66 -18.59
CA LEU A 478 -3.15 35.30 -17.54
C LEU A 478 -2.60 34.26 -16.56
N VAL A 479 -1.33 34.42 -16.18
CA VAL A 479 -0.71 33.57 -15.16
C VAL A 479 -1.19 34.03 -13.80
N VAL A 480 -2.04 33.23 -13.16
CA VAL A 480 -2.58 33.53 -11.83
C VAL A 480 -1.54 33.19 -10.75
N PHE A 481 -0.94 32.00 -10.84
CA PHE A 481 0.09 31.54 -9.93
C PHE A 481 1.00 30.50 -10.57
N SER A 482 2.13 30.24 -9.92
CA SER A 482 3.05 29.17 -10.31
C SER A 482 3.31 28.21 -9.15
N ILE A 483 3.42 26.93 -9.46
CA ILE A 483 3.83 25.88 -8.53
C ILE A 483 5.30 25.59 -8.84
N ARG A 484 6.20 25.70 -7.87
CA ARG A 484 7.65 25.46 -8.04
C ARG A 484 8.11 24.35 -7.11
N ASP A 485 9.01 23.50 -7.58
CA ASP A 485 9.73 22.58 -6.69
C ASP A 485 10.84 23.32 -5.96
N ASP A 486 10.67 23.52 -4.66
CA ASP A 486 11.64 24.23 -3.82
C ASP A 486 12.90 23.40 -3.52
N PHE A 487 12.85 22.07 -3.76
CA PHE A 487 13.98 21.18 -3.52
C PHE A 487 14.23 20.22 -4.70
N PRO A 488 14.68 20.75 -5.86
CA PRO A 488 14.86 19.95 -7.07
C PRO A 488 15.91 18.85 -6.96
N LYS A 489 16.93 19.04 -6.10
CA LYS A 489 17.92 17.98 -5.81
C LYS A 489 17.24 16.75 -5.20
N GLY A 490 16.23 16.95 -4.35
CA GLY A 490 15.46 15.87 -3.75
C GLY A 490 14.75 15.01 -4.78
N TYR A 491 14.25 15.62 -5.86
CA TYR A 491 13.65 14.86 -6.96
C TYR A 491 14.63 13.93 -7.66
N LEU A 492 15.84 14.40 -7.98
CA LEU A 492 16.88 13.56 -8.58
C LEU A 492 17.27 12.42 -7.64
N LEU A 493 17.53 12.74 -6.37
CA LEU A 493 17.83 11.73 -5.36
C LEU A 493 16.70 10.71 -5.23
N ARG A 494 15.44 11.14 -5.31
CA ARG A 494 14.27 10.25 -5.31
C ARG A 494 14.26 9.29 -6.49
N LYS A 495 14.69 9.73 -7.68
CA LYS A 495 14.76 8.86 -8.86
C LYS A 495 15.82 7.78 -8.74
N LEU A 496 16.88 8.04 -7.96
CA LEU A 496 17.97 7.09 -7.75
C LEU A 496 17.74 6.17 -6.54
N PHE A 497 17.24 6.72 -5.44
CA PHE A 497 17.15 6.03 -4.14
C PHE A 497 15.71 5.77 -3.67
N GLY A 498 14.70 6.07 -4.49
CA GLY A 498 13.30 5.91 -4.10
C GLY A 498 12.82 6.97 -3.11
N SER A 499 11.72 6.73 -2.42
CA SER A 499 11.10 7.73 -1.52
C SER A 499 11.76 7.80 -0.13
N LEU A 500 12.52 6.78 0.26
CA LEU A 500 13.15 6.62 1.58
C LEU A 500 12.20 6.92 2.76
N GLY A 501 11.02 6.28 2.73
CA GLY A 501 9.98 6.50 3.75
C GLY A 501 9.38 7.90 3.74
N GLY A 502 9.42 8.58 2.59
CA GLY A 502 8.89 9.94 2.42
C GLY A 502 9.90 11.07 2.63
N ALA A 503 11.15 10.75 3.01
CA ALA A 503 12.20 11.76 3.22
C ALA A 503 12.53 12.54 1.92
N LEU A 504 12.47 11.88 0.76
CA LEU A 504 12.79 12.48 -0.54
C LEU A 504 11.56 12.97 -1.32
N ARG A 505 10.46 13.29 -0.64
CA ARG A 505 9.27 13.89 -1.28
C ARG A 505 9.61 15.28 -1.83
N SER A 506 9.04 15.61 -2.99
CA SER A 506 9.22 16.96 -3.54
C SER A 506 8.45 17.96 -2.68
N ARG A 507 8.99 19.18 -2.60
CA ARG A 507 8.42 20.23 -1.77
C ARG A 507 7.95 21.33 -2.69
N TYR A 508 6.65 21.46 -2.82
CA TYR A 508 6.07 22.41 -3.75
C TYR A 508 5.75 23.72 -3.04
N GLY A 509 6.29 24.82 -3.55
CA GLY A 509 5.87 26.17 -3.20
C GLY A 509 4.87 26.70 -4.22
N ILE A 510 3.90 27.49 -3.76
CA ILE A 510 2.93 28.20 -4.60
C ILE A 510 3.36 29.67 -4.59
N PHE A 511 3.51 30.27 -5.77
CA PHE A 511 4.03 31.63 -5.95
C PHE A 511 3.09 32.48 -6.80
N ALA A 512 2.83 33.70 -6.36
CA ALA A 512 2.13 34.74 -7.12
C ALA A 512 3.10 35.90 -7.34
N GLN A 513 3.36 36.29 -8.60
CA GLN A 513 4.31 37.37 -8.93
C GLN A 513 5.66 37.22 -8.19
N ASP A 514 6.25 36.02 -8.24
CA ASP A 514 7.49 35.63 -7.54
C ASP A 514 7.47 35.69 -6.00
N ARG A 515 6.37 36.14 -5.38
CA ARG A 515 6.18 36.06 -3.93
C ARG A 515 5.56 34.72 -3.56
N ARG A 516 6.06 34.08 -2.50
CA ARG A 516 5.51 32.82 -1.99
C ARG A 516 4.12 33.08 -1.42
N ALA A 517 3.10 32.53 -2.08
CA ALA A 517 1.70 32.62 -1.72
C ALA A 517 1.23 31.40 -0.90
N GLY A 518 1.96 30.29 -0.95
CA GLY A 518 1.62 29.05 -0.24
C GLY A 518 2.67 27.96 -0.44
N PHE A 519 2.43 26.77 0.09
CA PHE A 519 3.28 25.60 -0.10
C PHE A 519 2.60 24.31 0.38
N VAL A 520 3.21 23.19 0.00
CA VAL A 520 2.85 21.85 0.46
C VAL A 520 3.68 21.51 1.71
N PHE A 521 3.02 21.47 2.85
CA PHE A 521 3.60 21.02 4.12
C PHE A 521 3.55 19.49 4.18
N LEU A 522 4.72 18.85 4.24
CA LEU A 522 4.82 17.40 4.41
C LEU A 522 4.70 17.04 5.90
N ASP A 523 3.83 16.08 6.22
CA ASP A 523 3.67 15.59 7.60
C ASP A 523 4.89 14.76 8.01
N PRO A 524 5.64 15.13 9.07
CA PRO A 524 6.80 14.37 9.50
C PRO A 524 6.42 12.99 10.07
N SER A 525 5.18 12.81 10.51
CA SER A 525 4.69 11.57 11.12
C SER A 525 4.13 10.55 10.11
N SER A 526 3.90 10.97 8.85
CA SER A 526 3.28 10.11 7.85
C SER A 526 3.78 10.42 6.43
N ALA A 527 4.25 9.38 5.74
CA ALA A 527 4.69 9.47 4.35
C ALA A 527 3.56 9.79 3.35
N ASP A 528 2.31 9.51 3.74
CA ASP A 528 1.12 9.64 2.89
C ASP A 528 0.27 10.86 3.21
N ARG A 529 0.55 11.56 4.33
CA ARG A 529 -0.15 12.79 4.69
C ARG A 529 0.65 14.02 4.29
N PHE A 530 -0.07 15.07 3.93
CA PHE A 530 0.48 16.39 3.70
C PHE A 530 -0.65 17.41 3.76
N GLN A 531 -0.27 18.68 3.85
CA GLN A 531 -1.22 19.78 3.89
C GLN A 531 -0.86 20.80 2.82
N ILE A 532 -1.86 21.38 2.17
CA ILE A 532 -1.64 22.55 1.30
C ILE A 532 -1.99 23.77 2.13
N HIS A 533 -1.00 24.64 2.33
CA HIS A 533 -1.17 25.90 3.02
C HIS A 533 -1.10 27.05 2.03
N MET A 534 -1.93 28.07 2.26
CA MET A 534 -1.88 29.34 1.56
C MET A 534 -1.77 30.45 2.61
N ASP A 535 -0.99 31.48 2.28
CA ASP A 535 -0.94 32.73 3.01
C ASP A 535 -2.28 33.47 2.82
N PHE A 536 -2.78 34.07 3.91
CA PHE A 536 -4.02 34.84 3.94
C PHE A 536 -4.06 35.96 2.90
N ALA A 537 -2.93 36.63 2.68
CA ALA A 537 -2.84 37.71 1.70
C ALA A 537 -3.15 37.23 0.27
N PHE A 538 -3.00 35.93 0.01
CA PHE A 538 -3.21 35.29 -1.28
C PHE A 538 -4.36 34.28 -1.26
N ALA A 539 -5.23 34.31 -0.25
CA ALA A 539 -6.39 33.42 -0.16
C ALA A 539 -7.33 33.55 -1.36
N ARG A 540 -7.40 34.75 -1.95
CA ARG A 540 -8.25 35.10 -3.10
C ARG A 540 -7.51 35.03 -4.44
N LEU A 541 -6.30 34.45 -4.45
CA LEU A 541 -5.48 34.34 -5.66
C LEU A 541 -6.21 33.57 -6.77
N GLY A 542 -7.00 32.56 -6.40
CA GLY A 542 -7.89 31.86 -7.31
C GLY A 542 -8.88 31.01 -6.51
N HIS A 543 -9.83 30.38 -7.20
CA HIS A 543 -10.78 29.49 -6.53
C HIS A 543 -10.03 28.34 -5.82
N PRO A 544 -10.28 28.06 -4.52
CA PRO A 544 -9.51 27.10 -3.74
C PRO A 544 -9.46 25.69 -4.36
N ALA A 545 -10.56 25.26 -4.98
CA ALA A 545 -10.62 23.97 -5.69
C ALA A 545 -9.67 23.92 -6.90
N HIS A 546 -9.45 25.03 -7.61
CA HIS A 546 -8.51 25.07 -8.74
C HIS A 546 -7.07 24.92 -8.26
N ILE A 547 -6.71 25.60 -7.16
CA ILE A 547 -5.38 25.48 -6.53
C ILE A 547 -5.16 24.04 -6.08
N LEU A 548 -6.14 23.46 -5.39
CA LEU A 548 -6.10 22.06 -4.94
C LEU A 548 -5.90 21.10 -6.13
N ALA A 549 -6.74 21.20 -7.17
CA ALA A 549 -6.67 20.33 -8.33
C ALA A 549 -5.33 20.47 -9.07
N ALA A 550 -4.83 21.69 -9.25
CA ALA A 550 -3.54 21.95 -9.89
C ALA A 550 -2.38 21.31 -9.10
N VAL A 551 -2.33 21.53 -7.78
CA VAL A 551 -1.27 20.97 -6.92
C VAL A 551 -1.34 19.45 -6.89
N LEU A 552 -2.52 18.86 -6.69
CA LEU A 552 -2.70 17.40 -6.71
C LEU A 552 -2.29 16.82 -8.06
N TYR A 553 -2.69 17.44 -9.17
CA TYR A 553 -2.33 16.98 -10.51
C TYR A 553 -0.81 17.00 -10.73
N VAL A 554 -0.11 18.05 -10.28
CA VAL A 554 1.36 18.11 -10.33
C VAL A 554 1.98 16.97 -9.51
N ILE A 555 1.52 16.78 -8.27
CA ILE A 555 2.01 15.72 -7.36
C ILE A 555 1.82 14.34 -7.98
N SER A 556 0.63 14.04 -8.52
CA SER A 556 0.31 12.76 -9.15
C SER A 556 1.12 12.54 -10.43
N LYS A 557 1.21 13.56 -11.29
CA LYS A 557 1.96 13.49 -12.55
C LYS A 557 3.45 13.27 -12.34
N GLU A 558 4.04 13.89 -11.32
CA GLU A 558 5.46 13.73 -10.97
C GLU A 558 5.73 12.46 -10.13
N LYS A 559 4.68 11.67 -9.84
CA LYS A 559 4.72 10.41 -9.11
C LYS A 559 5.36 10.53 -7.73
N ASP A 560 5.06 11.61 -7.02
CA ASP A 560 5.44 11.75 -5.61
C ASP A 560 4.69 10.69 -4.78
N PRO A 561 5.36 10.02 -3.85
CA PRO A 561 5.64 8.58 -3.91
C PRO A 561 4.39 7.71 -4.19
N VAL A 562 4.28 7.17 -5.41
CA VAL A 562 3.24 6.19 -5.82
C VAL A 562 3.71 4.75 -5.59
N TYR A 563 4.99 4.56 -5.26
CA TYR A 563 5.54 3.23 -5.06
C TYR A 563 5.84 3.01 -3.58
N PRO A 564 5.47 1.86 -3.00
CA PRO A 564 6.34 1.28 -1.99
C PRO A 564 7.68 1.08 -2.71
N SER A 565 8.64 1.95 -2.44
CA SER A 565 10.03 1.58 -2.63
C SER A 565 10.24 0.44 -1.64
N PRO A 566 10.52 -0.81 -2.06
CA PRO A 566 10.91 -1.87 -1.13
C PRO A 566 12.30 -1.60 -0.51
N PHE A 567 12.86 -0.41 -0.75
CA PHE A 567 14.11 0.07 -0.20
C PHE A 567 13.99 1.50 0.33
#